data_AF-G0NHW2-F1
#
_entry.id   AF-G0NHW2-F1
#
_cell.length_a   1.000
_cell.length_b   1.000
_cell.length_c   1.000
_cell.angle_alpha   90.00
_cell.angle_beta   90.00
_cell.angle_gamma   90.00
#
_symmetry.space_group_name_H-M   'P 1'
#
loop_
_entity.id
_entity.type
_entity.pdbx_description
1 polymer ?
#
loop_
_entity_poly.entity_id
_entity_poly.type
_entity_poly.pdbx_seq_one_letter_code
_entity_poly.pdbx_strand_id
1 'polypeptide(L)'
;MIIPNPYTATLNAYVDRDVRSLFEHDLKAFTADYKTTKAAIYGDSDEDLRREIDKFKNFPGSSIRFGPESRSYSKPIVLYKCQSLREGKVQEQVYIYKQDAITLLMQQFPVSKNSPMENQMILYFLGFYLRHKENQMKGICELVPLDWSAFRMFREEFEKNIKKPRNDLVFDTPTVNVAINSISEKLRKICEGCDIGPVARMLGDQAKETNFTTDYRNMVQVTLTSLDMFEEFINDHQSWFSVDETKPNLRQPLRMFVANGKRFFLATEVLRLLKREKSVDGNIQEFFQNSALNYSLATIGYEDLEAKWKKDVKSKLFEDVKVITTRIPRTRHRAIFIPYNRTKHCILLGDLFLEMLRWMISVKGIFQVIRTPSSLLELFGPEFEKLTSAPVFIDVEEAERIRNEIRTKLDNRFGELMKNVQDVKPVDEKGFDEDDLNKQIEFLGLNSSLQTITKYPEHVMLFIQYQNKTLKMSDMYDALENCQMLAFFEMFPDRLKWLHNQGILQSDFSLSSAS
;
A
#
# COMPACT_ATOMS: atom_id res chain seq x y z
N MET A 1 5.15 21.67 -19.53
CA MET A 1 4.80 20.24 -19.62
C MET A 1 3.69 19.91 -18.61
N ILE A 2 2.55 19.32 -18.99
CA ILE A 2 1.58 18.75 -18.01
C ILE A 2 1.46 17.26 -18.32
N ILE A 3 2.47 16.50 -17.88
CA ILE A 3 2.27 15.07 -17.64
C ILE A 3 1.38 15.00 -16.39
N PRO A 4 0.28 14.22 -16.38
CA PRO A 4 -0.51 14.05 -15.18
C PRO A 4 0.41 13.59 -14.06
N ASN A 5 0.44 14.37 -12.98
CA ASN A 5 1.34 14.11 -11.88
C ASN A 5 0.94 12.78 -11.21
N PRO A 6 1.81 11.75 -11.20
CA PRO A 6 1.46 10.41 -10.72
C PRO A 6 1.23 10.37 -9.21
N TYR A 7 1.51 11.47 -8.50
CA TYR A 7 1.35 11.58 -7.06
C TYR A 7 0.07 12.30 -6.64
N THR A 8 -0.63 13.06 -7.49
CA THR A 8 -1.74 13.91 -7.04
C THR A 8 -2.86 13.13 -6.35
N ALA A 9 -3.39 12.09 -7.00
CA ALA A 9 -4.45 11.27 -6.40
C ALA A 9 -3.97 10.53 -5.14
N THR A 10 -2.75 10.00 -5.17
CA THR A 10 -2.19 9.23 -4.05
C THR A 10 -1.79 10.11 -2.87
N LEU A 11 -1.30 11.33 -3.10
CA LEU A 11 -0.98 12.32 -2.07
C LEU A 11 -2.26 12.71 -1.34
N ASN A 12 -3.33 13.00 -2.09
CA ASN A 12 -4.63 13.29 -1.51
C ASN A 12 -5.18 12.11 -0.69
N ALA A 13 -4.98 10.87 -1.13
CA ALA A 13 -5.38 9.70 -0.35
C ALA A 13 -4.48 9.47 0.89
N TYR A 14 -3.21 9.87 0.83
CA TYR A 14 -2.25 9.68 1.91
C TYR A 14 -2.36 10.74 3.01
N VAL A 15 -2.42 12.01 2.62
CA VAL A 15 -2.41 13.17 3.51
C VAL A 15 -3.83 13.55 3.95
N ASP A 16 -4.00 13.85 5.23
CA ASP A 16 -5.29 14.30 5.78
C ASP A 16 -5.75 15.60 5.13
N ARG A 17 -7.06 15.68 4.89
CA ARG A 17 -7.71 16.78 4.18
C ARG A 17 -7.36 18.16 4.75
N ASP A 18 -7.22 18.26 6.07
CA ASP A 18 -6.98 19.50 6.81
C ASP A 18 -5.64 20.16 6.48
N VAL A 19 -4.67 19.40 5.97
CA VAL A 19 -3.30 19.88 5.74
C VAL A 19 -2.86 19.72 4.28
N ARG A 20 -3.77 19.33 3.38
CA ARG A 20 -3.48 19.18 1.94
C ARG A 20 -3.03 20.49 1.30
N SER A 21 -3.53 21.63 1.77
CA SER A 21 -3.14 22.96 1.25
C SER A 21 -1.68 23.30 1.52
N LEU A 22 -0.98 22.56 2.39
CA LEU A 22 0.45 22.72 2.65
C LEU A 22 1.32 22.09 1.55
N PHE A 23 0.74 21.31 0.64
CA PHE A 23 1.44 20.60 -0.42
C PHE A 23 1.12 21.21 -1.78
N GLU A 24 2.06 21.97 -2.32
CA GLU A 24 1.93 22.60 -3.64
C GLU A 24 2.34 21.59 -4.72
N HIS A 25 1.46 21.36 -5.71
CA HIS A 25 1.79 20.46 -6.82
C HIS A 25 2.75 21.13 -7.80
N ASP A 26 3.82 20.42 -8.15
CA ASP A 26 4.77 20.85 -9.18
C ASP A 26 4.88 19.80 -10.31
N LEU A 27 5.81 20.04 -11.24
CA LEU A 27 6.05 19.15 -12.38
C LEU A 27 6.65 17.78 -11.98
N LYS A 28 7.23 17.66 -10.79
CA LYS A 28 7.93 16.45 -10.34
C LYS A 28 7.06 15.60 -9.40
N ALA A 29 6.31 16.21 -8.50
CA ALA A 29 5.33 15.63 -7.60
C ALA A 29 4.62 16.75 -6.79
N PHE A 30 5.27 17.22 -5.74
CA PHE A 30 4.78 18.24 -4.82
C PHE A 30 5.94 18.78 -4.00
N THR A 31 5.75 19.95 -3.42
CA THR A 31 6.66 20.62 -2.49
C THR A 31 5.91 21.12 -1.26
N ALA A 32 6.55 21.07 -0.09
CA ALA A 32 6.01 21.61 1.16
C ALA A 32 7.12 22.13 2.10
N ASP A 33 6.75 22.97 3.08
CA ASP A 33 7.66 23.41 4.14
C ASP A 33 7.58 22.47 5.35
N TYR A 34 8.53 21.53 5.43
CA TYR A 34 8.68 20.57 6.53
C TYR A 34 9.39 21.13 7.77
N LYS A 35 9.86 22.38 7.76
CA LYS A 35 10.57 22.97 8.90
C LYS A 35 9.65 23.75 9.82
N THR A 36 8.62 24.38 9.26
CA THR A 36 7.76 25.30 10.02
C THR A 36 6.29 24.93 10.01
N THR A 37 5.88 23.92 9.23
CA THR A 37 4.46 23.57 9.07
C THR A 37 4.17 22.11 9.44
N LYS A 38 2.87 21.79 9.55
CA LYS A 38 2.36 20.43 9.75
C LYS A 38 2.65 19.47 8.59
N ALA A 39 3.24 19.92 7.48
CA ALA A 39 3.78 19.00 6.47
C ALA A 39 4.82 18.05 7.08
N ALA A 40 5.56 18.50 8.11
CA ALA A 40 6.53 17.71 8.86
C ALA A 40 5.94 16.46 9.53
N ILE A 41 4.62 16.41 9.76
CA ILE A 41 3.95 15.20 10.27
C ILE A 41 4.21 14.01 9.33
N TYR A 42 4.31 14.25 8.02
CA TYR A 42 4.35 13.19 7.00
C TYR A 42 5.77 12.82 6.53
N GLY A 43 6.81 13.55 6.97
CA GLY A 43 8.21 13.30 6.60
C GLY A 43 9.12 14.50 6.86
N ASP A 44 10.42 14.36 6.57
CA ASP A 44 11.39 15.47 6.69
C ASP A 44 11.58 16.26 5.39
N SER A 45 11.12 15.70 4.27
CA SER A 45 11.31 16.25 2.93
C SER A 45 10.31 15.64 1.94
N ASP A 46 10.20 16.25 0.76
CA ASP A 46 9.38 15.71 -0.33
C ASP A 46 9.82 14.30 -0.75
N GLU A 47 11.12 14.00 -0.69
CA GLU A 47 11.63 12.68 -1.04
C GLU A 47 11.22 11.63 -0.01
N ASP A 48 11.23 11.96 1.28
CA ASP A 48 10.78 11.03 2.32
C ASP A 48 9.29 10.73 2.15
N LEU A 49 8.47 11.76 1.93
CA LEU A 49 7.04 11.58 1.69
C LEU A 49 6.75 10.82 0.39
N ARG A 50 7.49 11.09 -0.70
CA ARG A 50 7.37 10.31 -1.95
C ARG A 50 7.65 8.83 -1.71
N ARG A 51 8.67 8.48 -0.92
CA ARG A 51 8.96 7.08 -0.58
C ARG A 51 7.82 6.42 0.19
N GLU A 52 7.19 7.13 1.13
CA GLU A 52 6.02 6.62 1.86
C GLU A 52 4.79 6.46 0.96
N ILE A 53 4.52 7.42 0.07
CA ILE A 53 3.42 7.33 -0.90
C ILE A 53 3.65 6.19 -1.90
N ASP A 54 4.90 5.97 -2.31
CA ASP A 54 5.26 4.87 -3.18
C ASP A 54 5.05 3.51 -2.52
N LYS A 55 5.32 3.39 -1.21
CA LYS A 55 4.91 2.20 -0.44
C LYS A 55 3.39 2.08 -0.37
N PHE A 56 2.70 3.18 -0.06
CA PHE A 56 1.24 3.22 0.10
C PHE A 56 0.50 2.73 -1.15
N LYS A 57 0.93 3.16 -2.34
CA LYS A 57 0.29 2.80 -3.62
C LYS A 57 0.76 1.46 -4.19
N ASN A 58 1.72 0.78 -3.56
CA ASN A 58 2.27 -0.48 -4.05
C ASN A 58 1.43 -1.69 -3.58
N PHE A 59 0.17 -1.76 -4.04
CA PHE A 59 -0.69 -2.92 -3.85
C PHE A 59 -1.42 -3.29 -5.16
N PRO A 60 -1.86 -4.54 -5.32
CA PRO A 60 -2.59 -4.98 -6.51
C PRO A 60 -3.92 -4.23 -6.66
N GLY A 61 -4.17 -3.67 -7.85
CA GLY A 61 -5.39 -2.89 -8.14
C GLY A 61 -5.30 -1.41 -7.75
N SER A 62 -4.12 -0.90 -7.36
CA SER A 62 -3.94 0.52 -7.06
C SER A 62 -4.20 1.45 -8.24
N SER A 63 -3.95 0.97 -9.46
CA SER A 63 -4.28 1.66 -10.73
C SER A 63 -5.79 1.97 -10.86
N ILE A 64 -6.66 1.05 -10.41
CA ILE A 64 -8.10 1.27 -10.41
C ILE A 64 -8.51 2.26 -9.31
N ARG A 65 -7.84 2.21 -8.15
CA ARG A 65 -8.20 3.04 -7.00
C ARG A 65 -7.74 4.48 -7.12
N PHE A 66 -6.52 4.71 -7.60
CA PHE A 66 -5.89 6.03 -7.66
C PHE A 66 -5.69 6.54 -9.09
N GLY A 67 -6.15 5.78 -10.08
CA GLY A 67 -5.99 6.08 -11.49
C GLY A 67 -4.73 5.45 -12.10
N PRO A 68 -4.71 5.28 -13.43
CA PRO A 68 -3.69 4.50 -14.14
C PRO A 68 -2.26 5.06 -13.97
N GLU A 69 -2.12 6.36 -13.78
CA GLU A 69 -0.83 7.03 -13.62
C GLU A 69 -0.19 6.81 -12.22
N SER A 70 -0.97 6.33 -11.25
CA SER A 70 -0.45 6.02 -9.91
C SER A 70 0.43 4.77 -9.88
N ARG A 71 0.26 3.85 -10.86
CA ARG A 71 1.01 2.59 -10.93
C ARG A 71 2.42 2.84 -11.47
N SER A 72 3.42 2.30 -10.77
CA SER A 72 4.82 2.37 -11.19
C SER A 72 5.37 0.96 -11.40
N TYR A 73 5.70 0.64 -12.64
CA TYR A 73 6.24 -0.68 -13.02
C TYR A 73 7.74 -0.85 -12.73
N SER A 74 8.40 0.17 -12.18
CA SER A 74 9.78 0.08 -11.71
C SER A 74 9.88 -0.32 -10.24
N LYS A 75 8.75 -0.45 -9.53
CA LYS A 75 8.74 -0.76 -8.09
C LYS A 75 8.91 -2.26 -7.81
N PRO A 76 9.55 -2.64 -6.70
CA PRO A 76 9.67 -4.03 -6.31
C PRO A 76 8.31 -4.71 -6.18
N ILE A 77 8.21 -5.93 -6.71
CA ILE A 77 7.04 -6.79 -6.55
C ILE A 77 6.98 -7.39 -5.15
N VAL A 78 5.78 -7.75 -4.70
CA VAL A 78 5.59 -8.44 -3.42
C VAL A 78 5.58 -9.95 -3.66
N LEU A 79 6.49 -10.67 -2.99
CA LEU A 79 6.59 -12.13 -3.08
C LEU A 79 5.84 -12.77 -1.91
N TYR A 80 4.95 -13.69 -2.24
CA TYR A 80 4.14 -14.42 -1.27
C TYR A 80 4.62 -15.86 -1.16
N LYS A 81 5.18 -16.22 0.00
CA LYS A 81 5.66 -17.57 0.25
C LYS A 81 4.50 -18.48 0.66
N CYS A 82 4.32 -19.56 -0.09
CA CYS A 82 3.45 -20.66 0.26
C CYS A 82 4.29 -21.81 0.77
N GLN A 83 3.95 -22.29 1.97
CA GLN A 83 4.56 -23.48 2.54
C GLN A 83 3.48 -24.55 2.71
N SER A 84 3.85 -25.79 2.40
CA SER A 84 3.05 -26.97 2.73
C SER A 84 3.98 -28.12 3.09
N LEU A 85 3.56 -28.94 4.05
CA LEU A 85 4.17 -30.25 4.26
C LEU A 85 3.48 -31.24 3.31
N ARG A 86 4.28 -31.95 2.52
CA ARG A 86 3.80 -33.09 1.73
C ARG A 86 4.75 -34.24 1.99
N GLU A 87 4.23 -35.33 2.56
CA GLU A 87 5.02 -36.54 2.89
C GLU A 87 6.24 -36.21 3.77
N GLY A 88 6.09 -35.26 4.71
CA GLY A 88 7.17 -34.84 5.62
C GLY A 88 8.24 -33.95 4.99
N LYS A 89 8.11 -33.53 3.72
CA LYS A 89 9.01 -32.57 3.07
C LYS A 89 8.35 -31.20 2.92
N VAL A 90 9.09 -30.15 3.26
CA VAL A 90 8.68 -28.76 3.03
C VAL A 90 8.74 -28.48 1.52
N GLN A 91 7.59 -28.18 0.92
CA GLN A 91 7.53 -27.60 -0.41
C GLN A 91 7.32 -26.09 -0.28
N GLU A 92 8.23 -25.30 -0.84
CA GLU A 92 8.10 -23.85 -0.94
C GLU A 92 7.73 -23.48 -2.38
N GLN A 93 6.61 -22.79 -2.55
CA GLN A 93 6.20 -22.20 -3.81
C GLN A 93 6.00 -20.70 -3.60
N VAL A 94 6.56 -19.89 -4.49
CA VAL A 94 6.35 -18.44 -4.47
C VAL A 94 5.15 -18.08 -5.33
N TYR A 95 4.35 -17.14 -4.86
CA TYR A 95 3.21 -16.57 -5.55
C TYR A 95 3.38 -15.06 -5.71
N ILE A 96 2.76 -14.52 -6.74
CA ILE A 96 2.63 -13.09 -7.01
C ILE A 96 1.20 -12.78 -7.44
N TYR A 97 0.77 -11.53 -7.33
CA TYR A 97 -0.47 -11.10 -7.99
C TYR A 97 -0.24 -10.95 -9.50
N LYS A 98 -1.28 -11.19 -10.31
CA LYS A 98 -1.22 -10.98 -11.77
C LYS A 98 -0.76 -9.57 -12.16
N GLN A 99 -1.17 -8.56 -11.41
CA GLN A 99 -0.71 -7.17 -11.56
C GLN A 99 0.80 -7.01 -11.35
N ASP A 100 1.40 -7.85 -10.50
CA ASP A 100 2.84 -7.85 -10.27
C ASP A 100 3.59 -8.63 -11.35
N ALA A 101 2.95 -9.58 -12.05
CA ALA A 101 3.54 -10.22 -13.23
C ALA A 101 3.77 -9.19 -14.36
N ILE A 102 2.87 -8.21 -14.51
CA ILE A 102 3.03 -7.08 -15.43
C ILE A 102 4.24 -6.23 -15.05
N THR A 103 4.37 -5.89 -13.76
CA THR A 103 5.56 -5.18 -13.23
C THR A 103 6.83 -5.98 -13.50
N LEU A 104 6.80 -7.30 -13.28
CA LEU A 104 7.94 -8.18 -13.47
C LEU A 104 8.37 -8.26 -14.94
N LEU A 105 7.41 -8.22 -15.87
CA LEU A 105 7.67 -8.15 -17.30
C LEU A 105 8.39 -6.85 -17.69
N MET A 106 7.94 -5.69 -17.17
CA MET A 106 8.65 -4.41 -17.37
C MET A 106 10.09 -4.47 -16.86
N GLN A 107 10.31 -5.10 -15.70
CA GLN A 107 11.63 -5.21 -15.08
C GLN A 107 12.61 -6.09 -15.87
N GLN A 108 12.15 -6.82 -16.88
CA GLN A 108 13.04 -7.54 -17.80
C GLN A 108 13.64 -6.62 -18.87
N PHE A 109 13.17 -5.37 -19.00
CA PHE A 109 13.69 -4.43 -19.99
C PHE A 109 15.16 -4.06 -19.69
N PRO A 110 16.08 -4.28 -20.64
CA PRO A 110 17.49 -3.96 -20.46
C PRO A 110 17.73 -2.45 -20.57
N VAL A 111 17.97 -1.79 -19.44
CA VAL A 111 18.24 -0.35 -19.39
C VAL A 111 19.67 -0.04 -19.84
N SER A 112 19.84 0.80 -20.88
CA SER A 112 21.16 1.26 -21.33
C SER A 112 21.70 2.38 -20.43
N LYS A 113 22.86 2.20 -19.79
CA LYS A 113 23.48 3.26 -18.96
C LYS A 113 23.86 4.52 -19.74
N ASN A 114 24.05 4.39 -21.06
CA ASN A 114 24.55 5.47 -21.91
C ASN A 114 23.43 6.35 -22.50
N SER A 115 22.17 5.92 -22.40
CA SER A 115 21.02 6.62 -23.01
C SER A 115 19.84 6.75 -22.02
N PRO A 116 20.00 7.42 -20.87
CA PRO A 116 18.98 7.48 -19.82
C PRO A 116 17.64 8.06 -20.31
N MET A 117 17.69 9.12 -21.12
CA MET A 117 16.50 9.76 -21.67
C MET A 117 15.77 8.87 -22.68
N GLU A 118 16.51 8.14 -23.51
CA GLU A 118 15.95 7.17 -24.46
C GLU A 118 15.23 6.05 -23.71
N ASN A 119 15.86 5.48 -22.68
CA ASN A 119 15.21 4.48 -21.83
C ASN A 119 13.92 5.02 -21.21
N GLN A 120 13.92 6.26 -20.73
CA GLN A 120 12.75 6.86 -20.11
C GLN A 120 11.56 6.93 -21.09
N MET A 121 11.79 7.28 -22.36
CA MET A 121 10.74 7.30 -23.37
C MET A 121 10.27 5.88 -23.73
N ILE A 122 11.20 4.94 -23.94
CA ILE A 122 10.85 3.55 -24.23
C ILE A 122 10.00 2.97 -23.09
N LEU A 123 10.45 3.13 -21.84
CA LEU A 123 9.73 2.69 -20.64
C LEU A 123 8.36 3.36 -20.53
N TYR A 124 8.20 4.60 -20.98
CA TYR A 124 6.88 5.26 -21.03
C TYR A 124 5.94 4.56 -22.01
N PHE A 125 6.38 4.25 -23.25
CA PHE A 125 5.53 3.55 -24.23
C PHE A 125 5.18 2.13 -23.78
N LEU A 126 6.16 1.41 -23.25
CA LEU A 126 5.92 0.09 -22.66
C LEU A 126 4.96 0.21 -21.48
N GLY A 127 5.11 1.23 -20.62
CA GLY A 127 4.22 1.49 -19.51
C GLY A 127 2.78 1.77 -19.96
N PHE A 128 2.60 2.51 -21.05
CA PHE A 128 1.29 2.74 -21.66
C PHE A 128 0.62 1.42 -22.08
N TYR A 129 1.35 0.57 -22.80
CA TYR A 129 0.87 -0.76 -23.23
C TYR A 129 0.54 -1.67 -22.02
N LEU A 130 1.43 -1.73 -21.03
CA LEU A 130 1.21 -2.56 -19.84
C LEU A 130 0.03 -2.06 -19.00
N ARG A 131 -0.22 -0.74 -18.92
CA ARG A 131 -1.44 -0.18 -18.30
C ARG A 131 -2.70 -0.64 -19.02
N HIS A 132 -2.68 -0.71 -20.36
CA HIS A 132 -3.81 -1.26 -21.11
C HIS A 132 -4.07 -2.73 -20.72
N LYS A 133 -3.03 -3.57 -20.68
CA LYS A 133 -3.17 -4.98 -20.27
C LYS A 133 -3.62 -5.13 -18.82
N GLU A 134 -3.13 -4.30 -17.89
CA GLU A 134 -3.59 -4.31 -16.50
C GLU A 134 -5.07 -3.92 -16.40
N ASN A 135 -5.50 -2.90 -17.15
CA ASN A 135 -6.90 -2.46 -17.18
C ASN A 135 -7.86 -3.54 -17.70
N GLN A 136 -7.42 -4.41 -18.62
CA GLN A 136 -8.21 -5.56 -19.08
C GLN A 136 -8.52 -6.56 -17.95
N MET A 137 -7.75 -6.55 -16.86
CA MET A 137 -8.04 -7.37 -15.67
C MET A 137 -9.16 -6.78 -14.80
N LYS A 138 -9.67 -5.57 -15.10
CA LYS A 138 -10.80 -4.93 -14.40
C LYS A 138 -10.63 -4.85 -12.87
N GLY A 139 -9.39 -4.69 -12.40
CA GLY A 139 -9.06 -4.63 -10.98
C GLY A 139 -9.11 -5.97 -10.22
N ILE A 140 -9.28 -7.09 -10.92
CA ILE A 140 -9.34 -8.42 -10.29
C ILE A 140 -7.95 -8.85 -9.82
N CYS A 141 -7.79 -8.95 -8.51
CA CYS A 141 -6.55 -9.35 -7.84
C CYS A 141 -6.53 -10.86 -7.59
N GLU A 142 -5.70 -11.57 -8.35
CA GLU A 142 -5.54 -13.03 -8.25
C GLU A 142 -4.07 -13.41 -8.05
N LEU A 143 -3.83 -14.34 -7.14
CA LEU A 143 -2.50 -14.92 -6.92
C LEU A 143 -2.24 -16.05 -7.92
N VAL A 144 -1.03 -16.07 -8.48
CA VAL A 144 -0.52 -17.10 -9.39
C VAL A 144 0.87 -17.58 -8.94
N PRO A 145 1.22 -18.86 -9.15
CA PRO A 145 2.56 -19.34 -8.86
C PRO A 145 3.56 -18.66 -9.79
N LEU A 146 4.65 -18.17 -9.21
CA LEU A 146 5.76 -17.55 -9.94
C LEU A 146 6.71 -18.63 -10.46
N ASP A 147 7.02 -18.57 -11.75
CA ASP A 147 8.09 -19.32 -12.39
C ASP A 147 9.21 -18.37 -12.83
N TRP A 148 10.28 -18.30 -12.03
CA TRP A 148 11.45 -17.49 -12.33
C TRP A 148 12.19 -17.94 -13.60
N SER A 149 12.07 -19.20 -14.00
CA SER A 149 12.77 -19.72 -15.16
C SER A 149 12.20 -19.13 -16.45
N ALA A 150 10.88 -19.00 -16.56
CA ALA A 150 10.21 -18.36 -17.69
C ALA A 150 10.67 -16.90 -17.88
N PHE A 151 10.66 -16.09 -16.82
CA PHE A 151 11.12 -14.69 -16.91
C PHE A 151 12.62 -14.58 -17.23
N ARG A 152 13.45 -15.50 -16.73
CA ARG A 152 14.88 -15.53 -17.06
C ARG A 152 15.11 -15.86 -18.54
N MET A 153 14.45 -16.89 -19.06
CA MET A 153 14.54 -17.26 -20.47
C MET A 153 14.06 -16.12 -21.37
N PHE A 154 12.93 -15.50 -21.00
CA PHE A 154 12.42 -14.31 -21.68
C PHE A 154 13.46 -13.19 -21.71
N ARG A 155 14.11 -12.87 -20.59
CA ARG A 155 15.14 -11.82 -20.53
C ARG A 155 16.34 -12.13 -21.44
N GLU A 156 16.83 -13.36 -21.42
CA GLU A 156 17.95 -13.79 -22.27
C GLU A 156 17.62 -13.68 -23.76
N GLU A 157 16.39 -14.00 -24.14
CA GLU A 157 15.90 -13.83 -25.49
C GLU A 157 15.73 -12.36 -25.85
N PHE A 158 15.19 -11.56 -24.92
CA PHE A 158 14.96 -10.13 -25.09
C PHE A 158 16.26 -9.39 -25.38
N GLU A 159 17.31 -9.62 -24.58
CA GLU A 159 18.64 -9.02 -24.79
C GLU A 159 19.26 -9.38 -26.15
N LYS A 160 18.93 -10.54 -26.72
CA LYS A 160 19.38 -10.95 -28.06
C LYS A 160 18.58 -10.26 -29.17
N ASN A 161 17.26 -10.17 -29.03
CA ASN A 161 16.38 -9.65 -30.09
C ASN A 161 16.45 -8.13 -30.23
N ILE A 162 16.63 -7.36 -29.15
CA ILE A 162 16.75 -5.88 -29.27
C ILE A 162 17.98 -5.43 -30.07
N LYS A 163 19.02 -6.27 -30.14
CA LYS A 163 20.26 -6.00 -30.90
C LYS A 163 20.11 -6.32 -32.38
N LYS A 164 19.08 -7.07 -32.77
CA LYS A 164 18.85 -7.44 -34.17
C LYS A 164 18.10 -6.30 -34.87
N PRO A 165 18.58 -5.84 -36.04
CA PRO A 165 17.85 -4.86 -36.83
C PRO A 165 16.51 -5.45 -37.27
N ARG A 166 15.47 -4.61 -37.25
CA ARG A 166 14.14 -4.95 -37.76
C ARG A 166 14.09 -4.74 -39.26
N ASN A 167 13.84 -5.81 -40.02
CA ASN A 167 13.78 -5.75 -41.48
C ASN A 167 12.51 -5.06 -42.00
N ASP A 168 11.45 -4.99 -41.19
CA ASP A 168 10.20 -4.28 -41.47
C ASP A 168 10.31 -2.76 -41.28
N LEU A 169 11.43 -2.25 -40.74
CA LEU A 169 11.68 -0.83 -40.55
C LEU A 169 12.53 -0.25 -41.69
N VAL A 170 11.87 0.36 -42.68
CA VAL A 170 12.51 1.19 -43.70
C VAL A 170 12.42 2.65 -43.29
N PHE A 171 13.55 3.25 -42.88
CA PHE A 171 13.64 4.68 -42.57
C PHE A 171 14.54 5.36 -43.60
N ASP A 172 13.96 6.19 -44.47
CA ASP A 172 14.76 7.08 -45.32
C ASP A 172 15.35 8.25 -44.49
N THR A 173 14.63 8.73 -43.47
CA THR A 173 15.13 9.69 -42.46
C THR A 173 14.34 9.57 -41.14
N PRO A 174 14.96 9.20 -40.01
CA PRO A 174 14.25 9.00 -38.74
C PRO A 174 13.95 10.35 -38.08
N THR A 175 12.75 10.87 -38.31
CA THR A 175 12.24 12.09 -37.65
C THR A 175 11.36 11.74 -36.46
N VAL A 176 11.16 12.70 -35.54
CA VAL A 176 10.23 12.54 -34.41
C VAL A 176 8.81 12.18 -34.88
N ASN A 177 8.33 12.76 -35.98
CA ASN A 177 7.00 12.48 -36.52
C ASN A 177 6.88 11.03 -37.02
N VAL A 178 7.93 10.52 -37.66
CA VAL A 178 7.97 9.13 -38.10
C VAL A 178 7.96 8.21 -36.88
N ALA A 179 8.75 8.51 -35.85
CA ALA A 179 8.76 7.72 -34.61
C ALA A 179 7.40 7.71 -33.90
N ILE A 180 6.76 8.88 -33.78
CA ILE A 180 5.40 9.03 -33.24
C ILE A 180 4.43 8.13 -34.02
N ASN A 181 4.44 8.22 -35.34
CA ASN A 181 3.51 7.48 -36.20
C ASN A 181 3.70 5.97 -36.07
N SER A 182 4.95 5.48 -36.15
CA SER A 182 5.25 4.04 -36.06
C SER A 182 4.83 3.45 -34.71
N ILE A 183 5.18 4.11 -33.61
CA ILE A 183 4.83 3.64 -32.26
C ILE A 183 3.31 3.74 -32.05
N SER A 184 2.70 4.85 -32.45
CA SER A 184 1.25 5.05 -32.29
C SER A 184 0.43 4.05 -33.10
N GLU A 185 0.86 3.72 -34.31
CA GLU A 185 0.20 2.72 -35.14
C GLU A 185 0.27 1.33 -34.50
N LYS A 186 1.45 0.94 -33.99
CA LYS A 186 1.60 -0.33 -33.27
C LYS A 186 0.71 -0.38 -32.04
N LEU A 187 0.74 0.66 -31.21
CA LEU A 187 -0.11 0.74 -30.01
C LEU A 187 -1.59 0.72 -30.35
N ARG A 188 -2.04 1.38 -31.42
CA ARG A 188 -3.45 1.33 -31.86
C ARG A 188 -3.90 -0.08 -32.24
N LYS A 189 -2.99 -0.90 -32.80
CA LYS A 189 -3.28 -2.29 -33.16
C LYS A 189 -3.39 -3.21 -31.94
N ILE A 190 -2.53 -3.02 -30.93
CA ILE A 190 -2.45 -3.94 -29.78
C ILE A 190 -3.21 -3.44 -28.53
N CYS A 191 -3.55 -2.15 -28.48
CA CYS A 191 -4.33 -1.49 -27.42
C CYS A 191 -5.66 -0.96 -27.97
N GLU A 192 -6.56 -1.86 -28.36
CA GLU A 192 -7.86 -1.48 -28.92
C GLU A 192 -8.66 -0.58 -27.96
N GLY A 193 -9.20 0.52 -28.48
CA GLY A 193 -10.02 1.47 -27.72
C GLY A 193 -9.27 2.46 -26.82
N CYS A 194 -7.93 2.47 -26.81
CA CYS A 194 -7.15 3.44 -26.04
C CYS A 194 -6.92 4.77 -26.77
N ASP A 195 -6.97 5.88 -26.01
CA ASP A 195 -6.50 7.18 -26.49
C ASP A 195 -4.96 7.21 -26.57
N ILE A 196 -4.43 7.23 -27.79
CA ILE A 196 -2.99 7.30 -28.07
C ILE A 196 -2.48 8.76 -28.08
N GLY A 197 -3.37 9.75 -27.98
CA GLY A 197 -3.02 11.17 -27.93
C GLY A 197 -1.95 11.55 -26.89
N PRO A 198 -1.93 11.00 -25.67
CA PRO A 198 -0.85 11.21 -24.70
C PRO A 198 0.53 10.78 -25.20
N VAL A 199 0.62 9.66 -25.92
CA VAL A 199 1.88 9.12 -26.49
C VAL A 199 2.45 10.08 -27.54
N ALA A 200 1.60 10.54 -28.45
CA ALA A 200 2.00 11.47 -29.50
C ALA A 200 2.43 12.84 -28.93
N ARG A 201 1.70 13.34 -27.92
CA ARG A 201 2.05 14.58 -27.21
C ARG A 201 3.40 14.49 -26.50
N MET A 202 3.66 13.39 -25.80
CA MET A 202 4.92 13.24 -25.06
C MET A 202 6.15 13.37 -25.96
N LEU A 203 6.19 12.66 -27.09
CA LEU A 203 7.30 12.76 -28.03
C LEU A 203 7.39 14.15 -28.69
N GLY A 204 6.24 14.73 -29.05
CA GLY A 204 6.18 16.05 -29.67
C GLY A 204 6.64 17.18 -28.76
N ASP A 205 6.35 17.09 -27.47
CA ASP A 205 6.80 18.09 -26.48
C ASP A 205 8.29 17.91 -26.15
N GLN A 206 8.77 16.67 -26.00
CA GLN A 206 10.18 16.39 -25.74
C GLN A 206 11.09 16.87 -26.88
N ALA A 207 10.68 16.67 -28.13
CA ALA A 207 11.44 17.14 -29.29
C ALA A 207 11.50 18.68 -29.41
N LYS A 208 10.62 19.43 -28.72
CA LYS A 208 10.64 20.89 -28.67
C LYS A 208 11.48 21.43 -27.51
N GLU A 209 11.45 20.76 -26.36
CA GLU A 209 12.13 21.21 -25.13
C GLU A 209 13.64 20.89 -25.14
N THR A 210 14.11 20.01 -26.02
CA THR A 210 15.50 19.54 -26.00
C THR A 210 16.14 19.64 -27.40
N ASN A 211 17.39 20.15 -27.49
CA ASN A 211 18.27 20.01 -28.67
C ASN A 211 18.74 18.54 -28.79
N PHE A 212 17.79 17.63 -28.77
CA PHE A 212 18.01 16.23 -28.51
C PHE A 212 18.25 15.48 -29.80
N THR A 213 19.50 15.08 -29.98
CA THR A 213 19.93 14.16 -31.02
C THR A 213 19.67 12.73 -30.55
N THR A 214 18.41 12.35 -30.35
CA THR A 214 18.10 10.94 -30.13
C THR A 214 18.11 10.18 -31.44
N ASP A 215 18.70 8.99 -31.39
CA ASP A 215 18.54 7.98 -32.43
C ASP A 215 17.09 7.48 -32.41
N TYR A 216 16.19 8.23 -33.05
CA TYR A 216 14.78 7.86 -33.17
C TYR A 216 14.61 6.49 -33.84
N ARG A 217 15.55 6.08 -34.70
CA ARG A 217 15.54 4.75 -35.31
C ARG A 217 15.75 3.67 -34.25
N ASN A 218 16.76 3.82 -33.39
CA ASN A 218 17.00 2.88 -32.29
C ASN A 218 15.81 2.84 -31.32
N MET A 219 15.29 4.01 -30.92
CA MET A 219 14.13 4.07 -30.02
C MET A 219 12.93 3.32 -30.59
N VAL A 220 12.59 3.55 -31.86
CA VAL A 220 11.46 2.87 -32.51
C VAL A 220 11.73 1.37 -32.61
N GLN A 221 12.94 0.97 -33.05
CA GLN A 221 13.31 -0.44 -33.16
C GLN A 221 13.17 -1.17 -31.81
N VAL A 222 13.77 -0.61 -30.75
CA VAL A 222 13.71 -1.21 -29.41
C VAL A 222 12.28 -1.23 -28.90
N THR A 223 11.52 -0.14 -29.05
CA THR A 223 10.12 -0.06 -28.59
C THR A 223 9.25 -1.11 -29.28
N LEU A 224 9.28 -1.18 -30.62
CA LEU A 224 8.44 -2.13 -31.37
C LEU A 224 8.82 -3.58 -31.10
N THR A 225 10.13 -3.88 -31.02
CA THR A 225 10.61 -5.23 -30.67
C THR A 225 10.15 -5.62 -29.27
N SER A 226 10.25 -4.70 -28.31
CA SER A 226 9.80 -4.93 -26.94
C SER A 226 8.29 -5.19 -26.87
N LEU A 227 7.48 -4.43 -27.63
CA LEU A 227 6.03 -4.62 -27.69
C LEU A 227 5.66 -5.99 -28.28
N ASP A 228 6.33 -6.42 -29.35
CA ASP A 228 6.10 -7.75 -29.95
C ASP A 228 6.43 -8.87 -28.97
N MET A 229 7.59 -8.79 -28.33
CA MET A 229 8.02 -9.79 -27.35
C MET A 229 7.12 -9.82 -26.12
N PHE A 230 6.65 -8.66 -25.64
CA PHE A 230 5.71 -8.61 -24.52
C PHE A 230 4.36 -9.24 -24.90
N GLU A 231 3.84 -8.97 -26.09
CA GLU A 231 2.58 -9.55 -26.56
C GLU A 231 2.69 -11.08 -26.70
N GLU A 232 3.78 -11.58 -27.29
CA GLU A 232 4.06 -13.02 -27.40
C GLU A 232 4.15 -13.68 -26.03
N PHE A 233 4.97 -13.13 -25.12
CA PHE A 233 5.11 -13.68 -23.77
C PHE A 233 3.79 -13.71 -22.99
N ILE A 234 2.99 -12.64 -23.10
CA ILE A 234 1.66 -12.56 -22.48
C ILE A 234 0.72 -13.64 -23.04
N ASN A 235 0.73 -13.85 -24.35
CA ASN A 235 -0.10 -14.84 -25.01
C ASN A 235 0.30 -16.29 -24.67
N ASP A 236 1.59 -16.55 -24.50
CA ASP A 236 2.07 -17.88 -24.06
C ASP A 236 1.78 -18.15 -22.58
N HIS A 237 1.61 -17.09 -21.78
CA HIS A 237 1.42 -17.16 -20.33
C HIS A 237 0.10 -16.54 -19.87
N GLN A 238 -1.00 -16.74 -20.61
CA GLN A 238 -2.32 -16.15 -20.29
C GLN A 238 -2.77 -16.35 -18.84
N SER A 239 -2.38 -17.46 -18.21
CA SER A 239 -2.71 -17.74 -16.80
C SER A 239 -2.18 -16.67 -15.82
N TRP A 240 -1.14 -15.91 -16.18
CA TRP A 240 -0.58 -14.81 -15.39
C TRP A 240 -1.13 -13.44 -15.80
N PHE A 241 -1.55 -13.27 -17.05
CA PHE A 241 -1.87 -11.98 -17.64
C PHE A 241 -3.35 -11.79 -18.01
N SER A 242 -4.18 -12.79 -17.79
CA SER A 242 -5.62 -12.75 -18.08
C SER A 242 -6.44 -13.29 -16.93
N VAL A 243 -7.70 -12.84 -16.82
CA VAL A 243 -8.62 -13.28 -15.76
C VAL A 243 -9.59 -14.31 -16.34
N ASP A 244 -9.74 -15.44 -15.64
CA ASP A 244 -10.78 -16.43 -15.97
C ASP A 244 -12.08 -16.03 -15.25
N GLU A 245 -13.00 -15.41 -15.99
CA GLU A 245 -14.32 -15.02 -15.46
C GLU A 245 -15.23 -16.24 -15.18
N THR A 246 -14.94 -17.41 -15.77
CA THR A 246 -15.76 -18.62 -15.65
C THR A 246 -15.42 -19.46 -14.41
N LYS A 247 -14.18 -19.36 -13.91
CA LYS A 247 -13.71 -20.09 -12.70
C LYS A 247 -13.06 -19.16 -11.67
N PRO A 248 -13.75 -18.09 -11.25
CA PRO A 248 -13.13 -16.95 -10.58
C PRO A 248 -12.50 -17.26 -9.21
N ASN A 249 -12.89 -18.37 -8.58
CA ASN A 249 -12.56 -18.68 -7.19
C ASN A 249 -12.11 -20.12 -6.95
N LEU A 250 -11.94 -20.97 -7.96
CA LEU A 250 -11.67 -22.40 -7.74
C LEU A 250 -10.19 -22.74 -7.50
N ARG A 251 -9.26 -21.79 -7.66
CA ARG A 251 -7.81 -22.06 -7.52
C ARG A 251 -7.03 -21.12 -6.60
N GLN A 252 -7.66 -20.09 -6.04
CA GLN A 252 -6.97 -19.18 -5.11
C GLN A 252 -6.50 -19.95 -3.84
N PRO A 253 -5.24 -19.77 -3.41
CA PRO A 253 -4.69 -20.36 -2.17
C PRO A 253 -5.28 -19.70 -0.92
N LEU A 254 -5.20 -20.38 0.23
CA LEU A 254 -5.62 -19.84 1.53
C LEU A 254 -4.52 -18.88 2.04
N ARG A 255 -4.88 -17.66 2.43
CA ARG A 255 -3.95 -16.70 3.04
C ARG A 255 -4.06 -16.72 4.56
N MET A 256 -2.94 -16.93 5.23
CA MET A 256 -2.77 -16.68 6.66
C MET A 256 -2.20 -15.28 6.85
N PHE A 257 -2.98 -14.42 7.47
CA PHE A 257 -2.57 -13.07 7.81
C PHE A 257 -1.77 -13.08 9.10
N VAL A 258 -0.68 -12.32 9.14
CA VAL A 258 0.20 -12.18 10.30
C VAL A 258 0.32 -10.72 10.70
N ALA A 259 -0.15 -10.41 11.91
CA ALA A 259 -0.11 -9.07 12.51
C ALA A 259 0.46 -9.17 13.93
N ASN A 260 1.72 -8.72 14.13
CA ASN A 260 2.44 -8.74 15.41
C ASN A 260 2.29 -10.07 16.19
N GLY A 261 2.61 -11.18 15.54
CA GLY A 261 2.55 -12.52 16.14
C GLY A 261 1.16 -13.17 16.10
N LYS A 262 0.08 -12.40 15.89
CA LYS A 262 -1.26 -12.97 15.68
C LYS A 262 -1.37 -13.55 14.27
N ARG A 263 -1.85 -14.79 14.18
CA ARG A 263 -2.09 -15.52 12.93
C ARG A 263 -3.58 -15.76 12.78
N PHE A 264 -4.13 -15.40 11.63
CA PHE A 264 -5.58 -15.49 11.40
C PHE A 264 -5.92 -15.60 9.91
N PHE A 265 -7.16 -15.96 9.61
CA PHE A 265 -7.65 -16.23 8.25
C PHE A 265 -8.96 -15.50 7.99
N LEU A 266 -9.25 -15.21 6.73
CA LEU A 266 -10.58 -14.81 6.29
C LEU A 266 -11.50 -16.04 6.21
N ALA A 267 -12.66 -15.97 6.87
CA ALA A 267 -13.67 -17.02 6.87
C ALA A 267 -14.11 -17.40 5.44
N THR A 268 -14.20 -16.42 4.55
CA THR A 268 -14.55 -16.64 3.12
C THR A 268 -13.50 -17.45 2.36
N GLU A 269 -12.22 -17.32 2.72
CA GLU A 269 -11.15 -18.12 2.11
C GLU A 269 -11.12 -19.54 2.66
N VAL A 270 -11.36 -19.70 3.96
CA VAL A 270 -11.50 -21.02 4.59
C VAL A 270 -12.70 -21.76 4.00
N LEU A 271 -13.87 -21.11 3.87
CA LEU A 271 -15.06 -21.72 3.26
C LEU A 271 -14.78 -22.20 1.83
N ARG A 272 -14.03 -21.42 1.05
CA ARG A 272 -13.64 -21.78 -0.31
C ARG A 272 -12.71 -22.98 -0.33
N LEU A 273 -11.79 -23.10 0.64
CA LEU A 273 -10.95 -24.28 0.81
C LEU A 273 -11.82 -25.50 1.13
N LEU A 274 -12.70 -25.40 2.14
CA LEU A 274 -13.57 -26.51 2.58
C LEU A 274 -14.46 -27.03 1.45
N LYS A 275 -15.04 -26.13 0.64
CA LYS A 275 -15.87 -26.52 -0.53
C LYS A 275 -15.10 -27.31 -1.60
N ARG A 276 -13.77 -27.27 -1.62
CA ARG A 276 -12.93 -28.06 -2.55
C ARG A 276 -12.55 -29.41 -1.96
N GLU A 277 -12.55 -29.54 -0.64
CA GLU A 277 -12.18 -30.76 0.05
C GLU A 277 -13.36 -31.73 0.05
N LYS A 278 -13.15 -32.95 -0.44
CA LYS A 278 -14.23 -33.94 -0.67
C LYS A 278 -14.75 -34.60 0.62
N SER A 279 -14.10 -34.38 1.76
CA SER A 279 -14.32 -35.11 3.01
C SER A 279 -14.38 -34.17 4.21
N VAL A 280 -15.35 -33.25 4.17
CA VAL A 280 -15.59 -32.25 5.22
C VAL A 280 -16.95 -32.52 5.86
N ASP A 281 -17.02 -32.55 7.18
CA ASP A 281 -18.29 -32.57 7.92
C ASP A 281 -19.08 -31.26 7.65
N GLY A 282 -20.38 -31.37 7.45
CA GLY A 282 -21.24 -30.20 7.18
C GLY A 282 -21.16 -29.11 8.26
N ASN A 283 -20.87 -29.47 9.51
CA ASN A 283 -20.87 -28.54 10.65
C ASN A 283 -19.84 -27.40 10.52
N ILE A 284 -18.59 -27.70 10.13
CA ILE A 284 -17.56 -26.66 9.95
C ILE A 284 -17.87 -25.79 8.73
N GLN A 285 -18.39 -26.39 7.66
CA GLN A 285 -18.78 -25.67 6.46
C GLN A 285 -19.94 -24.70 6.75
N GLU A 286 -20.96 -25.13 7.48
CA GLU A 286 -22.10 -24.31 7.88
C GLU A 286 -21.66 -23.13 8.77
N PHE A 287 -20.76 -23.37 9.73
CA PHE A 287 -20.18 -22.30 10.56
C PHE A 287 -19.55 -21.19 9.73
N PHE A 288 -18.70 -21.53 8.77
CA PHE A 288 -18.05 -20.54 7.90
C PHE A 288 -19.01 -19.94 6.89
N GLN A 289 -20.04 -20.68 6.46
CA GLN A 289 -21.09 -20.16 5.58
C GLN A 289 -21.92 -19.09 6.29
N ASN A 290 -22.36 -19.34 7.52
CA ASN A 290 -23.07 -18.36 8.35
C ASN A 290 -22.20 -17.14 8.67
N SER A 291 -20.92 -17.36 8.99
CA SER A 291 -19.97 -16.27 9.21
C SER A 291 -19.79 -15.38 7.98
N ALA A 292 -19.60 -16.00 6.80
CA ALA A 292 -19.43 -15.28 5.54
C ALA A 292 -20.70 -14.56 5.06
N LEU A 293 -21.88 -15.10 5.35
CA LEU A 293 -23.17 -14.47 5.05
C LEU A 293 -23.41 -13.23 5.92
N ASN A 294 -23.07 -13.31 7.21
CA ASN A 294 -23.23 -12.19 8.13
C ASN A 294 -22.19 -11.09 7.89
N TYR A 295 -20.94 -11.47 7.59
CA TYR A 295 -19.87 -10.51 7.34
C TYR A 295 -18.79 -11.09 6.42
N SER A 296 -18.65 -10.53 5.21
CA SER A 296 -17.70 -11.03 4.20
C SER A 296 -16.22 -10.97 4.61
N LEU A 297 -15.90 -10.13 5.61
CA LEU A 297 -14.57 -9.95 6.19
C LEU A 297 -14.43 -10.61 7.56
N ALA A 298 -15.34 -11.52 7.94
CA ALA A 298 -15.21 -12.29 9.17
C ALA A 298 -13.87 -13.03 9.21
N THR A 299 -13.23 -13.03 10.37
CA THR A 299 -11.92 -13.64 10.59
C THR A 299 -11.98 -14.76 11.63
N ILE A 300 -10.98 -15.63 11.60
CA ILE A 300 -10.78 -16.68 12.60
C ILE A 300 -9.29 -16.81 12.93
N GLY A 301 -8.96 -16.98 14.21
CA GLY A 301 -7.58 -17.20 14.66
C GLY A 301 -7.06 -18.55 14.17
N TYR A 302 -5.73 -18.67 14.05
CA TYR A 302 -5.10 -19.92 13.61
C TYR A 302 -5.44 -21.07 14.55
N GLU A 303 -5.30 -20.86 15.85
CA GLU A 303 -5.53 -21.87 16.88
C GLU A 303 -7.01 -22.32 16.90
N ASP A 304 -7.93 -21.38 16.75
CA ASP A 304 -9.38 -21.65 16.65
C ASP A 304 -9.71 -22.47 15.38
N LEU A 305 -9.12 -22.10 14.24
CA LEU A 305 -9.32 -22.82 12.98
C LEU A 305 -8.74 -24.23 13.05
N GLU A 306 -7.53 -24.38 13.59
CA GLU A 306 -6.86 -25.67 13.73
C GLU A 306 -7.67 -26.62 14.63
N ALA A 307 -8.17 -26.13 15.76
CA ALA A 307 -9.02 -26.91 16.67
C ALA A 307 -10.31 -27.38 15.98
N LYS A 308 -10.97 -26.51 15.22
CA LYS A 308 -12.16 -26.87 14.42
C LYS A 308 -11.82 -27.86 13.31
N TRP A 309 -10.70 -27.65 12.61
CA TRP A 309 -10.24 -28.54 11.53
C TRP A 309 -9.98 -29.96 12.04
N LYS A 310 -9.25 -30.11 13.15
CA LYS A 310 -8.97 -31.43 13.76
C LYS A 310 -10.25 -32.19 14.14
N LYS A 311 -11.30 -31.46 14.54
CA LYS A 311 -12.58 -32.04 14.92
C LYS A 311 -13.39 -32.50 13.70
N ASP A 312 -13.47 -31.66 12.68
CA ASP A 312 -14.48 -31.76 11.61
C ASP A 312 -13.90 -32.20 10.25
N VAL A 313 -12.57 -32.19 10.07
CA VAL A 313 -11.86 -32.63 8.86
C VAL A 313 -10.92 -33.79 9.20
N LYS A 314 -11.41 -35.02 9.07
CA LYS A 314 -10.68 -36.24 9.48
C LYS A 314 -9.73 -36.79 8.41
N SER A 315 -9.87 -36.36 7.15
CA SER A 315 -9.13 -36.93 6.03
C SER A 315 -7.73 -36.34 5.82
N LYS A 316 -7.40 -35.23 6.48
CA LYS A 316 -6.20 -34.44 6.19
C LYS A 316 -5.79 -33.56 7.37
N LEU A 317 -4.50 -33.51 7.68
CA LEU A 317 -3.98 -32.59 8.70
C LEU A 317 -4.02 -31.15 8.19
N PHE A 318 -4.22 -30.19 9.08
CA PHE A 318 -4.23 -28.77 8.66
C PHE A 318 -2.86 -28.33 8.12
N GLU A 319 -1.77 -28.94 8.59
CA GLU A 319 -0.41 -28.69 8.12
C GLU A 319 -0.17 -29.10 6.64
N ASP A 320 -1.01 -29.98 6.11
CA ASP A 320 -0.99 -30.39 4.69
C ASP A 320 -1.71 -29.37 3.78
N VAL A 321 -2.32 -28.34 4.36
CA VAL A 321 -2.98 -27.26 3.61
C VAL A 321 -1.93 -26.29 3.09
N LYS A 322 -2.02 -25.96 1.80
CA LYS A 322 -1.19 -24.92 1.19
C LYS A 322 -1.63 -23.54 1.69
N VAL A 323 -0.79 -22.93 2.52
CA VAL A 323 -1.05 -21.62 3.13
C VAL A 323 -0.03 -20.61 2.67
N ILE A 324 -0.51 -19.47 2.19
CA ILE A 324 0.31 -18.29 1.91
C ILE A 324 0.39 -17.42 3.15
N THR A 325 1.60 -17.20 3.65
CA THR A 325 1.82 -16.26 4.74
C THR A 325 1.79 -14.83 4.20
N THR A 326 0.84 -14.03 4.69
CA THR A 326 0.62 -12.64 4.28
C THR A 326 0.85 -11.71 5.47
N ARG A 327 1.95 -10.96 5.46
CA ARG A 327 2.17 -9.91 6.45
C ARG A 327 1.27 -8.73 6.15
N ILE A 328 0.78 -8.05 7.18
CA ILE A 328 0.00 -6.82 7.02
C ILE A 328 0.95 -5.67 6.66
N PRO A 329 0.86 -5.13 5.43
CA PRO A 329 1.74 -4.06 4.99
C PRO A 329 1.26 -2.71 5.56
N ARG A 330 2.20 -1.85 5.96
CA ARG A 330 1.92 -0.52 6.54
C ARG A 330 2.92 0.51 6.04
N THR A 331 2.48 1.76 5.92
CA THR A 331 3.37 2.93 5.92
C THR A 331 3.41 3.53 7.31
N ARG A 332 4.14 4.64 7.49
CA ARG A 332 4.15 5.37 8.77
C ARG A 332 2.76 5.85 9.19
N HIS A 333 1.96 6.38 8.26
CA HIS A 333 0.67 7.03 8.56
C HIS A 333 -0.57 6.36 7.98
N ARG A 334 -0.43 5.45 7.01
CA ARG A 334 -1.56 4.79 6.34
C ARG A 334 -1.36 3.29 6.22
N ALA A 335 -2.43 2.55 6.42
CA ALA A 335 -2.51 1.15 6.10
C ALA A 335 -2.43 0.95 4.58
N ILE A 336 -1.65 -0.05 4.15
CA ILE A 336 -1.62 -0.46 2.75
C ILE A 336 -2.80 -1.40 2.50
N PHE A 337 -3.51 -1.16 1.41
CA PHE A 337 -4.74 -1.88 1.09
C PHE A 337 -4.49 -3.34 0.72
N ILE A 338 -5.26 -4.24 1.32
CA ILE A 338 -5.15 -5.68 1.11
C ILE A 338 -6.30 -6.14 0.21
N PRO A 339 -6.02 -6.76 -0.96
CA PRO A 339 -7.08 -7.26 -1.80
C PRO A 339 -7.90 -8.35 -1.11
N TYR A 340 -9.22 -8.29 -1.22
CA TYR A 340 -10.14 -9.33 -0.83
C TYR A 340 -11.30 -9.40 -1.83
N ASN A 341 -11.93 -10.57 -1.96
CA ASN A 341 -13.05 -10.76 -2.89
C ASN A 341 -12.77 -10.23 -4.33
N ARG A 342 -11.54 -10.46 -4.82
CA ARG A 342 -11.04 -10.08 -6.16
C ARG A 342 -10.85 -8.59 -6.40
N THR A 343 -11.91 -7.78 -6.37
CA THR A 343 -11.86 -6.36 -6.78
C THR A 343 -11.89 -5.37 -5.61
N LYS A 344 -12.12 -5.87 -4.39
CA LYS A 344 -12.24 -5.04 -3.20
C LYS A 344 -10.95 -5.05 -2.39
N HIS A 345 -10.86 -4.10 -1.47
CA HIS A 345 -9.72 -3.96 -0.58
C HIS A 345 -10.16 -3.73 0.85
N CYS A 346 -9.39 -4.26 1.79
CA CYS A 346 -9.61 -4.08 3.22
C CYS A 346 -8.33 -3.60 3.91
N ILE A 347 -8.51 -3.10 5.13
CA ILE A 347 -7.44 -2.75 6.09
C ILE A 347 -7.82 -3.33 7.46
N LEU A 348 -6.86 -3.44 8.38
CA LEU A 348 -7.21 -3.81 9.76
C LEU A 348 -8.03 -2.71 10.41
N LEU A 349 -9.05 -3.10 11.17
CA LEU A 349 -9.86 -2.17 11.96
C LEU A 349 -9.02 -1.42 13.00
N GLY A 350 -8.02 -2.09 13.58
CA GLY A 350 -7.05 -1.47 14.48
C GLY A 350 -6.15 -0.43 13.80
N ASP A 351 -5.81 -0.62 12.51
CA ASP A 351 -5.06 0.40 11.76
C ASP A 351 -5.94 1.63 11.52
N LEU A 352 -7.22 1.45 11.14
CA LEU A 352 -8.18 2.56 11.00
C LEU A 352 -8.33 3.36 12.31
N PHE A 353 -8.44 2.66 13.45
CA PHE A 353 -8.52 3.31 14.76
C PHE A 353 -7.30 4.20 15.02
N LEU A 354 -6.08 3.66 14.82
CA LEU A 354 -4.85 4.42 15.04
C LEU A 354 -4.73 5.58 14.05
N GLU A 355 -5.05 5.40 12.78
CA GLU A 355 -5.04 6.50 11.81
C GLU A 355 -5.93 7.67 12.25
N MET A 356 -7.14 7.37 12.74
CA MET A 356 -8.06 8.40 13.22
C MET A 356 -7.57 9.06 14.51
N LEU A 357 -7.01 8.28 15.44
CA LEU A 357 -6.44 8.81 16.66
C LEU A 357 -5.24 9.72 16.37
N ARG A 358 -4.33 9.32 15.47
CA ARG A 358 -3.20 10.13 15.00
C ARG A 358 -3.65 11.44 14.38
N TRP A 359 -4.65 11.40 13.52
CA TRP A 359 -5.21 12.61 12.92
C TRP A 359 -5.79 13.55 14.00
N MET A 360 -6.53 13.03 14.98
CA MET A 360 -7.05 13.83 16.09
C MET A 360 -5.94 14.45 16.94
N ILE A 361 -4.85 13.71 17.18
CA ILE A 361 -3.71 14.14 17.98
C ILE A 361 -2.83 15.13 17.21
N SER A 362 -2.22 14.68 16.11
CA SER A 362 -1.11 15.37 15.45
C SER A 362 -1.59 16.46 14.48
N VAL A 363 -2.72 16.24 13.81
CA VAL A 363 -3.27 17.20 12.83
C VAL A 363 -4.20 18.20 13.53
N LYS A 364 -5.16 17.69 14.31
CA LYS A 364 -6.18 18.52 14.99
C LYS A 364 -5.73 19.08 16.34
N GLY A 365 -4.69 18.53 16.98
CA GLY A 365 -4.21 19.04 18.27
C GLY A 365 -5.24 18.91 19.40
N ILE A 366 -6.11 17.90 19.35
CA ILE A 366 -7.34 17.87 20.16
C ILE A 366 -7.09 17.95 21.67
N PHE A 367 -5.99 17.35 22.15
CA PHE A 367 -5.63 17.35 23.56
C PHE A 367 -5.19 18.70 24.11
N GLN A 368 -4.92 19.70 23.28
CA GLN A 368 -4.65 21.06 23.75
C GLN A 368 -5.93 21.71 24.33
N VAL A 369 -7.10 21.34 23.79
CA VAL A 369 -8.35 22.07 24.02
C VAL A 369 -9.41 21.27 24.78
N ILE A 370 -9.34 19.94 24.78
CA ILE A 370 -10.27 19.13 25.58
C ILE A 370 -9.75 18.95 27.01
N ARG A 371 -10.68 18.78 27.96
CA ARG A 371 -10.37 18.46 29.37
C ARG A 371 -10.80 17.06 29.78
N THR A 372 -11.61 16.40 28.94
CA THR A 372 -12.16 15.08 29.21
C THR A 372 -11.80 14.14 28.06
N PRO A 373 -10.61 13.51 28.07
CA PRO A 373 -10.16 12.59 27.01
C PRO A 373 -11.14 11.46 26.67
N SER A 374 -11.95 11.00 27.63
CA SER A 374 -12.95 9.95 27.38
C SER A 374 -14.02 10.34 26.37
N SER A 375 -14.28 11.63 26.20
CA SER A 375 -15.22 12.14 25.20
C SER A 375 -14.79 11.86 23.75
N LEU A 376 -13.51 11.55 23.51
CA LEU A 376 -13.03 11.09 22.21
C LEU A 376 -13.46 9.68 21.89
N LEU A 377 -13.57 8.80 22.91
CA LEU A 377 -13.99 7.42 22.70
C LEU A 377 -15.44 7.33 22.20
N GLU A 378 -16.28 8.28 22.60
CA GLU A 378 -17.68 8.41 22.15
C GLU A 378 -17.80 8.75 20.65
N LEU A 379 -16.73 9.23 20.00
CA LEU A 379 -16.74 9.49 18.56
C LEU A 379 -16.65 8.18 17.76
N PHE A 380 -16.02 7.16 18.34
CA PHE A 380 -15.87 5.85 17.73
C PHE A 380 -17.16 5.03 17.87
N GLY A 381 -17.51 4.31 16.80
CA GLY A 381 -18.67 3.43 16.78
C GLY A 381 -18.46 2.10 17.51
N PRO A 382 -19.52 1.29 17.65
CA PRO A 382 -19.48 -0.01 18.34
C PRO A 382 -18.50 -1.01 17.70
N GLU A 383 -18.15 -0.81 16.43
CA GLU A 383 -17.12 -1.56 15.71
C GLU A 383 -15.80 -1.64 16.50
N PHE A 384 -15.44 -0.55 17.18
CA PHE A 384 -14.17 -0.38 17.91
C PHE A 384 -14.22 -0.88 19.37
N GLU A 385 -15.34 -1.45 19.79
CA GLU A 385 -15.54 -1.90 21.17
C GLU A 385 -15.63 -3.43 21.28
N LYS A 386 -15.95 -4.10 20.17
CA LYS A 386 -16.13 -5.54 20.15
C LYS A 386 -14.78 -6.26 20.32
N LEU A 387 -14.63 -6.97 21.44
CA LEU A 387 -13.55 -7.93 21.61
C LEU A 387 -13.78 -9.13 20.69
N THR A 388 -12.76 -9.44 19.89
CA THR A 388 -12.76 -10.55 18.94
C THR A 388 -11.61 -11.51 19.25
N SER A 389 -11.78 -12.81 18.95
CA SER A 389 -10.71 -13.80 19.13
C SER A 389 -9.58 -13.68 18.11
N ALA A 390 -9.81 -12.93 17.02
CA ALA A 390 -8.84 -12.63 15.98
C ALA A 390 -8.92 -11.15 15.55
N PRO A 391 -7.85 -10.59 14.97
CA PRO A 391 -7.91 -9.29 14.32
C PRO A 391 -9.01 -9.20 13.26
N VAL A 392 -9.62 -8.04 13.12
CA VAL A 392 -10.76 -7.79 12.23
C VAL A 392 -10.33 -6.91 11.07
N PHE A 393 -10.78 -7.27 9.87
CA PHE A 393 -10.67 -6.42 8.69
C PHE A 393 -11.93 -5.60 8.49
N ILE A 394 -11.78 -4.43 7.86
CA ILE A 394 -12.87 -3.59 7.38
C ILE A 394 -12.64 -3.24 5.90
N ASP A 395 -13.73 -3.17 5.13
CA ASP A 395 -13.67 -2.74 3.74
C ASP A 395 -13.22 -1.27 3.66
N VAL A 396 -12.41 -0.94 2.66
CA VAL A 396 -11.86 0.42 2.52
C VAL A 396 -12.95 1.47 2.28
N GLU A 397 -14.03 1.17 1.55
CA GLU A 397 -15.12 2.12 1.34
C GLU A 397 -15.88 2.38 2.64
N GLU A 398 -16.12 1.33 3.42
CA GLU A 398 -16.73 1.46 4.74
C GLU A 398 -15.80 2.18 5.72
N ALA A 399 -14.49 1.94 5.67
CA ALA A 399 -13.51 2.69 6.43
C ALA A 399 -13.58 4.19 6.11
N GLU A 400 -13.65 4.58 4.83
CA GLU A 400 -13.83 6.00 4.45
C GLU A 400 -15.14 6.59 4.97
N ARG A 401 -16.24 5.82 4.96
CA ARG A 401 -17.51 6.23 5.55
C ARG A 401 -17.35 6.54 7.03
N ILE A 402 -16.74 5.64 7.79
CA ILE A 402 -16.46 5.80 9.22
C ILE A 402 -15.52 7.00 9.47
N ARG A 403 -14.46 7.17 8.68
CA ARG A 403 -13.56 8.33 8.80
C ARG A 403 -14.35 9.64 8.66
N ASN A 404 -15.22 9.74 7.67
CA ASN A 404 -16.04 10.93 7.46
C ASN A 404 -17.05 11.15 8.59
N GLU A 405 -17.67 10.09 9.10
CA GLU A 405 -18.59 10.17 10.23
C GLU A 405 -17.87 10.68 11.50
N ILE A 406 -16.71 10.12 11.83
CA ILE A 406 -15.90 10.57 12.97
C ILE A 406 -15.45 12.02 12.79
N ARG A 407 -15.02 12.41 11.58
CA ARG A 407 -14.67 13.80 11.26
C ARG A 407 -15.81 14.76 11.53
N THR A 408 -17.00 14.46 11.00
CA THR A 408 -18.19 15.27 11.23
C THR A 408 -18.55 15.35 12.72
N LYS A 409 -18.50 14.25 13.46
CA LYS A 409 -18.74 14.25 14.91
C LYS A 409 -17.72 15.10 15.67
N LEU A 410 -16.44 14.99 15.33
CA LEU A 410 -15.36 15.78 15.93
C LEU A 410 -15.58 17.28 15.68
N ASP A 411 -15.77 17.67 14.42
CA ASP A 411 -15.94 19.07 14.03
C ASP A 411 -17.21 19.67 14.66
N ASN A 412 -18.32 18.92 14.70
CA ASN A 412 -19.56 19.38 15.35
C ASN A 412 -19.42 19.58 16.85
N ARG A 413 -18.66 18.72 17.54
CA ARG A 413 -18.53 18.74 19.00
C ARG A 413 -17.44 19.68 19.50
N PHE A 414 -16.33 19.77 18.76
CA PHE A 414 -15.11 20.44 19.21
C PHE A 414 -14.58 21.50 18.24
N GLY A 415 -15.24 21.73 17.09
CA GLY A 415 -14.77 22.64 16.04
C GLY A 415 -14.43 24.05 16.52
N GLU A 416 -15.29 24.63 17.36
CA GLU A 416 -15.04 25.96 17.94
C GLU A 416 -13.85 25.98 18.90
N LEU A 417 -13.66 24.90 19.69
CA LEU A 417 -12.51 24.79 20.58
C LEU A 417 -11.21 24.65 19.79
N MET A 418 -11.23 23.89 18.69
CA MET A 418 -10.06 23.64 17.84
C MET A 418 -9.50 24.90 17.17
N LYS A 419 -10.24 26.02 17.14
CA LYS A 419 -9.71 27.33 16.69
C LYS A 419 -8.61 27.89 17.58
N ASN A 420 -8.52 27.41 18.83
CA ASN A 420 -7.53 27.85 19.82
C ASN A 420 -6.30 26.92 19.90
N VAL A 421 -6.20 25.93 19.00
CA VAL A 421 -5.05 25.02 18.94
C VAL A 421 -3.83 25.79 18.44
N GLN A 422 -2.72 25.61 19.13
CA GLN A 422 -1.43 26.17 18.77
C GLN A 422 -0.61 25.16 17.97
N ASP A 423 0.19 25.68 17.05
CA ASP A 423 1.15 24.86 16.31
C ASP A 423 2.40 24.58 17.15
N VAL A 424 3.04 23.45 16.86
CA VAL A 424 4.30 23.06 17.51
C VAL A 424 5.39 24.04 17.08
N LYS A 425 6.20 24.54 18.03
CA LYS A 425 7.27 25.48 17.67
C LYS A 425 8.31 24.80 16.77
N PRO A 426 8.87 25.50 15.77
CA PRO A 426 9.91 24.96 14.92
C PRO A 426 11.12 24.45 15.71
N VAL A 427 11.67 23.32 15.26
CA VAL A 427 12.95 22.77 15.75
C VAL A 427 14.11 23.50 15.08
N ASP A 428 15.13 23.86 15.85
CA ASP A 428 16.31 24.55 15.33
C ASP A 428 17.28 23.61 14.60
N GLU A 429 18.38 24.14 14.06
CA GLU A 429 19.36 23.35 13.32
C GLU A 429 20.19 22.40 14.20
N LYS A 430 20.22 22.61 15.52
CA LYS A 430 20.90 21.73 16.48
C LYS A 430 20.01 20.55 16.88
N GLY A 431 18.73 20.61 16.58
CA GLY A 431 17.74 19.60 16.90
C GLY A 431 17.03 19.91 18.22
N PHE A 432 16.59 18.88 18.92
CA PHE A 432 15.95 19.03 20.22
C PHE A 432 16.33 17.86 21.13
N ASP A 433 16.25 18.09 22.43
CA ASP A 433 16.45 17.08 23.47
C ASP A 433 15.17 16.86 24.29
N GLU A 434 15.29 16.10 25.39
CA GLU A 434 14.17 15.81 26.28
C GLU A 434 13.61 17.08 26.93
N ASP A 435 14.47 18.03 27.33
CA ASP A 435 14.04 19.28 27.95
C ASP A 435 13.22 20.12 26.96
N ASP A 436 13.63 20.15 25.69
CA ASP A 436 12.89 20.83 24.64
C ASP A 436 11.54 20.16 24.35
N LEU A 437 11.47 18.83 24.37
CA LEU A 437 10.21 18.09 24.27
C LEU A 437 9.27 18.40 25.45
N ASN A 438 9.79 18.44 26.68
CA ASN A 438 9.04 18.83 27.88
C ASN A 438 8.50 20.26 27.78
N LYS A 439 9.32 21.22 27.34
CA LYS A 439 8.88 22.62 27.11
C LYS A 439 7.79 22.70 26.05
N GLN A 440 7.83 21.87 25.01
CA GLN A 440 6.77 21.82 24.00
C GLN A 440 5.47 21.26 24.57
N ILE A 441 5.52 20.20 25.39
CA ILE A 441 4.36 19.64 26.09
C ILE A 441 3.68 20.71 26.96
N GLU A 442 4.47 21.47 27.71
CA GLU A 442 3.98 22.56 28.56
C GLU A 442 3.40 23.72 27.72
N PHE A 443 4.13 24.15 26.69
CA PHE A 443 3.71 25.22 25.79
C PHE A 443 2.36 24.92 25.11
N LEU A 444 2.17 23.68 24.66
CA LEU A 444 0.93 23.23 24.04
C LEU A 444 -0.18 22.92 25.06
N GLY A 445 0.12 23.02 26.37
CA GLY A 445 -0.83 22.76 27.46
C GLY A 445 -1.31 21.31 27.54
N LEU A 446 -0.54 20.34 27.04
CA LEU A 446 -0.95 18.94 26.96
C LEU A 446 -1.07 18.28 28.34
N ASN A 447 -0.25 18.71 29.31
CA ASN A 447 -0.30 18.27 30.70
C ASN A 447 -1.64 18.56 31.40
N SER A 448 -2.42 19.53 30.90
CA SER A 448 -3.73 19.86 31.46
C SER A 448 -4.80 18.81 31.13
N SER A 449 -4.71 18.16 29.98
CA SER A 449 -5.66 17.15 29.51
C SER A 449 -5.16 15.72 29.74
N LEU A 450 -3.84 15.53 29.64
CA LEU A 450 -3.14 14.26 29.81
C LEU A 450 -2.15 14.39 30.97
N GLN A 451 -2.63 14.28 32.21
CA GLN A 451 -1.83 14.58 33.41
C GLN A 451 -0.57 13.72 33.56
N THR A 452 -0.56 12.49 33.00
CA THR A 452 0.59 11.59 33.07
C THR A 452 1.58 11.77 31.91
N ILE A 453 1.33 12.70 30.98
CA ILE A 453 2.16 12.86 29.78
C ILE A 453 3.62 13.16 30.09
N THR A 454 3.91 13.85 31.20
CA THR A 454 5.26 14.25 31.61
C THR A 454 6.15 13.07 32.00
N LYS A 455 5.61 11.86 32.14
CA LYS A 455 6.39 10.63 32.42
C LYS A 455 7.04 10.03 31.16
N TYR A 456 6.55 10.38 29.97
CA TYR A 456 6.90 9.70 28.72
C TYR A 456 8.06 10.30 27.89
N PRO A 457 8.45 11.58 28.03
CA PRO A 457 9.53 12.18 27.24
C PRO A 457 10.83 11.36 27.27
N GLU A 458 11.36 11.04 28.45
CA GLU A 458 12.58 10.22 28.60
C GLU A 458 12.49 8.91 27.79
N HIS A 459 11.41 8.14 28.01
CA HIS A 459 11.19 6.87 27.32
C HIS A 459 11.12 7.03 25.81
N VAL A 460 10.37 8.01 25.31
CA VAL A 460 10.21 8.25 23.87
C VAL A 460 11.52 8.71 23.24
N MET A 461 12.28 9.56 23.93
CA MET A 461 13.57 10.05 23.45
C MET A 461 14.60 8.93 23.30
N LEU A 462 14.62 7.95 24.21
CA LEU A 462 15.49 6.76 24.08
C LEU A 462 15.24 6.00 22.76
N PHE A 463 13.98 5.88 22.32
CA PHE A 463 13.65 5.20 21.06
C PHE A 463 14.03 6.03 19.82
N ILE A 464 13.87 7.35 19.86
CA ILE A 464 14.11 8.23 18.72
C ILE A 464 15.62 8.54 18.56
N GLN A 465 16.33 8.77 19.67
CA GLN A 465 17.77 9.10 19.68
C GLN A 465 18.66 7.90 19.36
N TYR A 466 18.19 6.66 19.53
CA TYR A 466 18.93 5.44 19.12
C TYR A 466 19.39 5.48 17.66
N GLN A 467 18.79 6.35 16.83
CA GLN A 467 19.17 6.54 15.42
C GLN A 467 20.43 7.41 15.20
N ASN A 468 21.09 7.92 16.27
CA ASN A 468 22.32 8.75 16.21
C ASN A 468 22.26 9.88 15.16
N LYS A 469 21.11 10.54 15.05
CA LYS A 469 20.85 11.62 14.09
C LYS A 469 20.47 12.91 14.82
N THR A 470 20.76 14.05 14.21
CA THR A 470 20.16 15.32 14.62
C THR A 470 18.65 15.25 14.41
N LEU A 471 17.88 15.44 15.48
CA LEU A 471 16.43 15.33 15.44
C LEU A 471 15.80 16.54 14.75
N LYS A 472 14.75 16.30 13.97
CA LYS A 472 14.10 17.32 13.13
C LYS A 472 12.66 17.56 13.56
N MET A 473 11.99 18.47 12.84
CA MET A 473 10.57 18.77 13.06
C MET A 473 9.66 17.53 12.96
N SER A 474 9.93 16.60 12.03
CA SER A 474 9.12 15.36 11.95
C SER A 474 9.33 14.44 13.16
N ASP A 475 10.54 14.42 13.73
CA ASP A 475 10.85 13.67 14.95
C ASP A 475 10.16 14.30 16.18
N MET A 476 10.02 15.64 16.22
CA MET A 476 9.26 16.34 17.28
C MET A 476 7.77 15.97 17.21
N TYR A 477 7.18 15.94 16.01
CA TYR A 477 5.79 15.49 15.85
C TYR A 477 5.62 14.03 16.27
N ASP A 478 6.54 13.13 15.88
CA ASP A 478 6.51 11.73 16.32
C ASP A 478 6.64 11.62 17.83
N ALA A 479 7.55 12.37 18.46
CA ALA A 479 7.76 12.32 19.89
C ALA A 479 6.50 12.76 20.66
N LEU A 480 5.92 13.91 20.26
CA LEU A 480 4.69 14.42 20.85
C LEU A 480 3.50 13.49 20.61
N GLU A 481 3.37 12.88 19.44
CA GLU A 481 2.32 11.90 19.14
C GLU A 481 2.44 10.68 20.07
N ASN A 482 3.65 10.12 20.20
CA ASN A 482 3.91 8.95 21.04
C ASN A 482 3.66 9.25 22.53
N CYS A 483 4.13 10.38 23.06
CA CYS A 483 3.84 10.79 24.43
C CYS A 483 2.33 10.90 24.69
N GLN A 484 1.59 11.51 23.76
CA GLN A 484 0.13 11.65 23.88
C GLN A 484 -0.58 10.30 23.78
N MET A 485 -0.16 9.41 22.87
CA MET A 485 -0.72 8.06 22.75
C MET A 485 -0.48 7.23 24.00
N LEU A 486 0.73 7.25 24.55
CA LEU A 486 1.08 6.51 25.76
C LEU A 486 0.23 6.97 26.95
N ALA A 487 0.13 8.28 27.17
CA ALA A 487 -0.72 8.85 28.21
C ALA A 487 -2.21 8.51 27.98
N PHE A 488 -2.70 8.58 26.74
CA PHE A 488 -4.06 8.21 26.41
C PHE A 488 -4.35 6.72 26.70
N PHE A 489 -3.46 5.81 26.33
CA PHE A 489 -3.66 4.38 26.56
C PHE A 489 -3.46 3.96 28.02
N GLU A 490 -2.65 4.68 28.80
CA GLU A 490 -2.59 4.53 30.26
C GLU A 490 -3.96 4.85 30.90
N MET A 491 -4.65 5.87 30.41
CA MET A 491 -6.01 6.22 30.87
C MET A 491 -7.08 5.22 30.42
N PHE A 492 -6.88 4.52 29.30
CA PHE A 492 -7.85 3.61 28.69
C PHE A 492 -7.25 2.22 28.42
N PRO A 493 -6.92 1.45 29.47
CA PRO A 493 -6.26 0.15 29.34
C PRO A 493 -7.08 -0.88 28.54
N ASP A 494 -8.41 -0.78 28.56
CA ASP A 494 -9.27 -1.64 27.74
C ASP A 494 -9.10 -1.38 26.24
N ARG A 495 -8.85 -0.13 25.84
CA ARG A 495 -8.56 0.23 24.44
C ARG A 495 -7.17 -0.27 24.04
N LEU A 496 -6.19 -0.19 24.93
CA LEU A 496 -4.88 -0.79 24.74
C LEU A 496 -4.99 -2.31 24.53
N LYS A 497 -5.73 -3.00 25.40
CA LYS A 497 -6.01 -4.44 25.29
C LYS A 497 -6.72 -4.79 23.98
N TRP A 498 -7.68 -3.98 23.55
CA TRP A 498 -8.33 -4.14 22.26
C TRP A 498 -7.34 -4.04 21.10
N LEU A 499 -6.43 -3.07 21.09
CA LEU A 499 -5.38 -2.93 20.06
C LEU A 499 -4.41 -4.13 20.02
N HIS A 500 -4.03 -4.67 21.17
CA HIS A 500 -3.25 -5.92 21.23
C HIS A 500 -4.01 -7.09 20.58
N ASN A 501 -5.32 -7.20 20.81
CA ASN A 501 -6.15 -8.23 20.18
C ASN A 501 -6.28 -8.03 18.67
N GLN A 502 -6.24 -6.79 18.19
CA GLN A 502 -6.20 -6.45 16.76
C GLN A 502 -4.82 -6.66 16.10
N GLY A 503 -3.80 -7.12 16.84
CA GLY A 503 -2.47 -7.37 16.29
C GLY A 503 -1.73 -6.09 15.87
N ILE A 504 -2.04 -4.96 16.53
CA ILE A 504 -1.47 -3.64 16.24
C ILE A 504 -0.22 -3.36 17.06
N LEU A 505 -0.18 -3.82 18.31
CA LEU A 505 0.94 -3.67 19.23
C LEU A 505 1.59 -5.03 19.48
N GLN A 506 2.91 -5.06 19.63
CA GLN A 506 3.59 -6.28 20.10
C GLN A 506 3.17 -6.55 21.55
N SER A 507 3.13 -7.83 21.95
CA SER A 507 2.82 -8.24 23.33
C SER A 507 3.70 -7.56 24.38
N ASP A 508 4.90 -7.13 23.98
CA ASP A 508 5.94 -6.61 24.87
C ASP A 508 5.90 -5.07 24.96
N PHE A 509 4.96 -4.41 24.27
CA PHE A 509 4.62 -3.00 24.53
C PHE A 509 3.76 -2.89 25.79
N SER A 510 4.23 -3.50 26.88
CA SER A 510 3.63 -3.36 28.20
C SER A 510 4.17 -2.07 28.81
N LEU A 511 3.28 -1.12 29.09
CA LEU A 511 3.54 0.04 29.95
C LEU A 511 4.13 -0.34 31.33
N SER A 512 4.20 -1.63 31.68
CA SER A 512 4.82 -2.14 32.91
C SER A 512 6.35 -2.11 32.91
N SER A 513 7.03 -1.77 31.82
CA SER A 513 8.46 -1.45 31.85
C SER A 513 8.73 0.03 32.15
N ALA A 514 7.68 0.84 32.32
CA ALA A 514 7.71 2.26 32.66
C ALA A 514 7.14 2.57 34.05
N SER A 515 7.08 1.56 34.94
CA SER A 515 6.64 1.69 36.34
C SER A 515 7.78 1.43 37.32
#